data_AF-Q9D470-F1
#
_entry.id   AF-Q9D470-F1
#
_cell.length_a   1.000
_cell.length_b   1.000
_cell.length_c   1.000
_cell.angle_alpha   90.00
_cell.angle_beta   90.00
_cell.angle_gamma   90.00
#
_symmetry.space_group_name_H-M   'P 1'
#
loop_
_entity.id
_entity.type
_entity.pdbx_description
1 polymer ?
#
loop_
_entity_poly.entity_id
_entity_poly.type
_entity_poly.pdbx_seq_one_letter_code
_entity_poly.pdbx_strand_id
1 'polypeptide(L)'
;MAGKSDVIKALAKYGVNLNEATARGYTLLHCAAAWGRLETLKALVELDVDIEALNFRGEKARDVAARYSQVECVNFLDWADARLILKKIITKSSLIITDPEKGPGKLFKEDKSTILNACRLKNEWLESHPEASISEIFEQKQQLEDIVSPILAKMSTPRHFAAS
;
A
#
# COMPACT_ATOMS: atom_id res chain seq x y z
N MET A 1 26.99 -7.85 -2.35
CA MET A 1 26.77 -6.74 -3.30
C MET A 1 26.16 -5.51 -2.59
N ALA A 2 26.67 -5.15 -1.40
CA ALA A 2 26.12 -4.07 -0.55
C ALA A 2 26.31 -2.65 -1.14
N GLY A 3 27.32 -2.45 -1.99
CA GLY A 3 27.67 -1.12 -2.48
C GLY A 3 26.61 -0.43 -3.37
N LYS A 4 25.65 -1.14 -3.96
CA LYS A 4 24.64 -0.50 -4.84
C LYS A 4 23.40 -0.02 -4.10
N SER A 5 22.97 -0.70 -3.04
CA SER A 5 21.87 -0.24 -2.17
C SER A 5 22.27 1.01 -1.39
N ASP A 6 23.53 1.10 -0.95
CA ASP A 6 24.03 2.26 -0.21
C ASP A 6 24.09 3.52 -1.08
N VAL A 7 24.42 3.38 -2.36
CA VAL A 7 24.39 4.49 -3.33
C VAL A 7 22.98 5.04 -3.50
N ILE A 8 21.95 4.19 -3.59
CA ILE A 8 20.56 4.64 -3.73
C ILE A 8 20.11 5.39 -2.48
N LYS A 9 20.40 4.86 -1.29
CA LYS A 9 20.10 5.52 -0.02
C LYS A 9 20.85 6.86 0.10
N ALA A 10 22.07 6.95 -0.40
CA ALA A 10 22.82 8.20 -0.46
C ALA A 10 22.20 9.21 -1.43
N LEU A 11 21.85 8.79 -2.65
CA LEU A 11 21.22 9.67 -3.66
C LEU A 11 19.89 10.25 -3.18
N ALA A 12 19.07 9.44 -2.49
CA ALA A 12 17.83 9.89 -1.88
C ALA A 12 18.06 11.05 -0.88
N LYS A 13 19.15 10.99 -0.08
CA LYS A 13 19.52 12.06 0.87
C LYS A 13 19.90 13.36 0.18
N TYR A 14 20.33 13.32 -1.07
CA TYR A 14 20.64 14.51 -1.88
C TYR A 14 19.41 15.05 -2.64
N GLY A 15 18.21 14.54 -2.36
CA GLY A 15 16.96 15.05 -2.96
C GLY A 15 16.71 14.57 -4.39
N VAL A 16 17.40 13.52 -4.84
CA VAL A 16 17.13 12.91 -6.15
C VAL A 16 15.71 12.31 -6.15
N ASN A 17 14.92 12.64 -7.16
CA ASN A 17 13.59 12.07 -7.32
C ASN A 17 13.69 10.63 -7.87
N LEU A 18 13.46 9.65 -7.00
CA LEU A 18 13.54 8.23 -7.34
C LEU A 18 12.34 7.71 -8.16
N ASN A 19 11.27 8.50 -8.27
CA ASN A 19 10.10 8.20 -9.10
C ASN A 19 10.25 8.73 -10.53
N GLU A 20 11.38 9.35 -10.88
CA GLU A 20 11.62 9.75 -12.26
C GLU A 20 11.54 8.55 -13.20
N ALA A 21 10.85 8.77 -14.30
CA ALA A 21 10.65 7.80 -15.34
C ALA A 21 11.35 8.25 -16.63
N THR A 22 11.90 7.30 -17.36
CA THR A 22 12.38 7.54 -18.73
C THR A 22 11.24 7.99 -19.64
N ALA A 23 11.55 8.44 -20.87
CA ALA A 23 10.55 8.77 -21.89
C ALA A 23 9.58 7.60 -22.22
N ARG A 24 9.92 6.36 -21.85
CA ARG A 24 9.07 5.17 -21.99
C ARG A 24 8.40 4.74 -20.67
N GLY A 25 8.39 5.59 -19.66
CA GLY A 25 7.73 5.30 -18.37
C GLY A 25 8.48 4.31 -17.47
N TYR A 26 9.71 3.88 -17.82
CA TYR A 26 10.50 3.03 -16.91
C TYR A 26 11.05 3.86 -15.75
N THR A 27 10.63 3.52 -14.54
CA THR A 27 11.22 4.00 -13.27
C THR A 27 12.43 3.16 -12.87
N LEU A 28 13.17 3.61 -11.85
CA LEU A 28 14.26 2.82 -11.24
C LEU A 28 13.80 1.43 -10.79
N LEU A 29 12.57 1.31 -10.28
CA LEU A 29 12.00 0.05 -9.83
C LEU A 29 11.83 -0.95 -10.99
N HIS A 30 11.38 -0.49 -12.16
CA HIS A 30 11.28 -1.34 -13.36
C HIS A 30 12.65 -1.83 -13.82
N CYS A 31 13.67 -0.96 -13.81
CA CYS A 31 15.03 -1.32 -14.20
C CYS A 31 15.60 -2.37 -13.22
N ALA A 32 15.45 -2.15 -11.92
CA ALA A 32 15.90 -3.10 -10.90
C ALA A 32 15.22 -4.47 -11.04
N ALA A 33 13.91 -4.46 -11.30
CA ALA A 33 13.12 -5.66 -11.57
C ALA A 33 13.58 -6.42 -12.82
N ALA A 34 13.82 -5.73 -13.94
CA ALA A 34 14.27 -6.37 -15.19
C ALA A 34 15.61 -7.11 -15.03
N TRP A 35 16.51 -6.57 -14.20
CA TRP A 35 17.87 -7.07 -14.00
C TRP A 35 18.07 -7.93 -12.75
N GLY A 36 16.98 -8.35 -12.09
CA GLY A 36 17.06 -9.23 -10.91
C GLY A 36 17.74 -8.60 -9.69
N ARG A 37 17.72 -7.27 -9.56
CA ARG A 37 18.45 -6.55 -8.51
C ARG A 37 17.61 -6.47 -7.24
N LEU A 38 17.41 -7.60 -6.58
CA LEU A 38 16.54 -7.72 -5.39
C LEU A 38 16.88 -6.71 -4.28
N GLU A 39 18.16 -6.59 -3.89
CA GLU A 39 18.57 -5.67 -2.82
C GLU A 39 18.37 -4.19 -3.21
N THR A 40 18.43 -3.88 -4.50
CA THR A 40 18.09 -2.57 -5.02
C THR A 40 16.59 -2.32 -4.97
N LEU A 41 15.75 -3.31 -5.32
CA LEU A 41 14.30 -3.22 -5.16
C LEU A 41 13.91 -2.98 -3.71
N LYS A 42 14.48 -3.75 -2.76
CA LYS A 42 14.23 -3.58 -1.32
C LYS A 42 14.54 -2.16 -0.87
N ALA A 43 15.75 -1.66 -1.19
CA ALA A 43 16.14 -0.31 -0.83
C ALA A 43 15.24 0.78 -1.44
N LEU A 44 14.75 0.59 -2.68
CA LEU A 44 13.82 1.53 -3.31
C LEU A 44 12.44 1.51 -2.63
N VAL A 45 11.90 0.33 -2.32
CA VAL A 45 10.60 0.19 -1.64
C VAL A 45 10.66 0.76 -0.21
N GLU A 46 11.77 0.58 0.50
CA GLU A 46 12.03 1.23 1.80
C GLU A 46 12.04 2.77 1.74
N LEU A 47 12.24 3.35 0.56
CA LEU A 47 12.24 4.79 0.31
C LEU A 47 10.89 5.30 -0.22
N ASP A 48 9.83 4.50 -0.06
CA ASP A 48 8.43 4.82 -0.43
C ASP A 48 8.29 5.30 -1.89
N VAL A 49 9.05 4.71 -2.82
CA VAL A 49 8.84 4.93 -4.26
C VAL A 49 7.49 4.38 -4.72
N ASP A 50 6.97 4.91 -5.82
CA ASP A 50 5.74 4.44 -6.44
C ASP A 50 5.96 3.06 -7.09
N ILE A 51 5.50 2.02 -6.39
CA ILE A 51 5.56 0.63 -6.86
C ILE A 51 4.47 0.29 -7.88
N GLU A 52 3.47 1.17 -8.06
CA GLU A 52 2.36 0.98 -8.99
C GLU A 52 2.53 1.74 -10.31
N ALA A 53 3.62 2.51 -10.44
CA ALA A 53 3.98 3.19 -11.67
C ALA A 53 3.95 2.23 -12.87
N LEU A 54 3.36 2.70 -13.97
CA LEU A 54 3.24 1.93 -15.21
C LEU A 54 4.20 2.46 -16.26
N ASN A 55 4.90 1.55 -16.94
CA ASN A 55 5.66 1.90 -18.13
C ASN A 55 4.78 2.02 -19.39
N PHE A 56 5.38 2.33 -20.54
CA PHE A 56 4.66 2.47 -21.82
C PHE A 56 3.89 1.23 -22.30
N ARG A 57 4.16 0.06 -21.70
CA ARG A 57 3.46 -1.21 -21.98
C ARG A 57 2.34 -1.50 -20.99
N GLY A 58 2.08 -0.58 -20.05
CA GLY A 58 1.14 -0.81 -18.95
C GLY A 58 1.63 -1.85 -17.93
N GLU A 59 2.94 -2.11 -17.87
CA GLU A 59 3.54 -3.03 -16.90
C GLU A 59 3.94 -2.27 -15.63
N LYS A 60 3.65 -2.83 -14.45
CA LYS A 60 4.32 -2.47 -13.20
C LYS A 60 5.72 -3.10 -13.17
N ALA A 61 6.56 -2.70 -12.21
CA ALA A 61 7.86 -3.33 -11.98
C ALA A 61 7.76 -4.85 -11.77
N ARG A 62 6.70 -5.32 -11.09
CA ARG A 62 6.41 -6.74 -10.88
C ARG A 62 6.27 -7.50 -12.19
N ASP A 63 5.51 -6.96 -13.15
CA ASP A 63 5.26 -7.61 -14.43
C ASP A 63 6.53 -7.67 -15.28
N VAL A 64 7.36 -6.63 -15.18
CA VAL A 64 8.71 -6.64 -15.78
C VAL A 64 9.58 -7.73 -15.17
N ALA A 65 9.62 -7.88 -13.84
CA ALA A 65 10.35 -8.97 -13.18
C ALA A 65 9.88 -10.35 -13.68
N ALA A 66 8.55 -10.56 -13.76
CA ALA A 66 7.97 -11.81 -14.24
C ALA A 66 8.37 -12.11 -15.69
N ARG A 67 8.31 -11.10 -16.58
CA ARG A 67 8.69 -11.23 -17.99
C ARG A 67 10.15 -11.61 -18.20
N TYR A 68 11.04 -11.19 -17.30
CA TYR A 68 12.46 -11.56 -17.31
C TYR A 68 12.80 -12.73 -16.37
N SER A 69 11.79 -13.44 -15.87
CA SER A 69 11.93 -14.62 -14.99
C SER A 69 12.74 -14.35 -13.70
N GLN A 70 12.60 -13.15 -13.14
CA GLN A 70 13.25 -12.74 -11.89
C GLN A 70 12.38 -13.10 -10.69
N VAL A 71 12.34 -14.39 -10.34
CA VAL A 71 11.39 -14.98 -9.36
C VAL A 71 11.46 -14.30 -8.00
N GLU A 72 12.65 -14.06 -7.46
CA GLU A 72 12.82 -13.43 -6.15
C GLU A 72 12.33 -11.98 -6.15
N CYS A 73 12.48 -11.28 -7.28
CA CYS A 73 11.96 -9.92 -7.45
C CYS A 73 10.44 -9.91 -7.54
N VAL A 74 9.83 -10.88 -8.23
CA VAL A 74 8.37 -11.06 -8.26
C VAL A 74 7.83 -11.29 -6.85
N ASN A 75 8.39 -12.26 -6.12
CA ASN A 75 7.95 -12.58 -4.75
C ASN A 75 8.04 -11.37 -3.82
N PHE A 76 9.15 -10.61 -3.90
CA PHE A 76 9.30 -9.40 -3.10
C PHE A 76 8.30 -8.31 -3.49
N LEU A 77 8.03 -8.11 -4.78
CA LEU A 77 7.09 -7.09 -5.24
C LEU A 77 5.63 -7.48 -4.93
N ASP A 78 5.28 -8.77 -4.98
CA ASP A 78 3.98 -9.29 -4.51
C ASP A 78 3.79 -9.00 -3.02
N TRP A 79 4.84 -9.21 -2.23
CA TRP A 79 4.83 -8.88 -0.81
C TRP A 79 4.68 -7.36 -0.55
N ALA A 80 5.42 -6.54 -1.29
CA ALA A 80 5.34 -5.08 -1.17
C ALA A 80 3.95 -4.54 -1.57
N ASP A 81 3.35 -5.09 -2.63
CA ASP A 81 2.01 -4.72 -3.10
C ASP A 81 0.93 -5.08 -2.06
N ALA A 82 1.01 -6.27 -1.45
CA ALA A 82 0.11 -6.65 -0.35
C ALA A 82 0.16 -5.66 0.83
N ARG A 83 1.36 -5.20 1.21
CA ARG A 83 1.53 -4.18 2.26
C ARG A 83 0.99 -2.83 1.84
N LEU A 84 1.22 -2.41 0.60
CA LEU A 84 0.68 -1.15 0.08
C LEU A 84 -0.85 -1.17 0.09
N ILE A 85 -1.48 -2.28 -0.34
CA ILE A 85 -2.93 -2.43 -0.33
C ILE A 85 -3.49 -2.27 1.08
N LEU A 86 -2.88 -2.92 2.08
CA LEU A 86 -3.31 -2.76 3.48
C LEU A 86 -3.16 -1.30 3.95
N LYS A 87 -2.02 -0.65 3.70
CA LYS A 87 -1.81 0.78 4.00
C LYS A 87 -2.87 1.68 3.36
N LYS A 88 -3.24 1.42 2.10
CA LYS A 88 -4.27 2.17 1.38
C LYS A 88 -5.65 2.02 2.02
N ILE A 89 -6.02 0.81 2.42
CA ILE A 89 -7.31 0.55 3.08
C ILE A 89 -7.36 1.25 4.44
N ILE A 90 -6.30 1.18 5.24
CA ILE A 90 -6.17 1.92 6.51
C ILE A 90 -6.37 3.42 6.28
N THR A 91 -5.65 3.99 5.31
CA THR A 91 -5.71 5.42 4.97
C THR A 91 -7.11 5.81 4.50
N LYS A 92 -7.68 5.06 3.56
CA LYS A 92 -9.03 5.31 3.02
C LYS A 92 -10.09 5.25 4.10
N SER A 93 -10.05 4.23 4.96
CA SER A 93 -11.02 4.05 6.05
C SER A 93 -10.93 5.18 7.07
N SER A 94 -9.72 5.63 7.39
CA SER A 94 -9.50 6.77 8.29
C SER A 94 -9.98 8.09 7.68
N LEU A 95 -9.79 8.31 6.37
CA LEU A 95 -10.23 9.52 5.68
C LEU A 95 -11.75 9.63 5.59
N ILE A 96 -12.47 8.52 5.35
CA ILE A 96 -13.93 8.51 5.24
C ILE A 96 -14.61 9.10 6.51
N ILE A 97 -13.99 8.94 7.67
CA ILE A 97 -14.57 9.33 8.96
C ILE A 97 -14.07 10.69 9.49
N THR A 98 -12.91 11.14 9.03
CA THR A 98 -12.30 12.43 9.42
C THR A 98 -12.68 13.57 8.47
N ASP A 99 -13.04 13.25 7.23
CA ASP A 99 -13.48 14.23 6.24
C ASP A 99 -14.98 14.58 6.45
N PRO A 100 -15.31 15.82 6.83
CA PRO A 100 -16.70 16.25 7.03
C PRO A 100 -17.51 16.29 5.74
N GLU A 101 -16.88 16.36 4.56
CA GLU A 101 -17.51 16.41 3.23
C GLU A 101 -17.68 15.01 2.60
N LYS A 102 -16.82 14.04 2.98
CA LYS A 102 -16.85 12.66 2.41
C LYS A 102 -17.46 11.61 3.34
N GLY A 103 -17.91 11.99 4.53
CA GLY A 103 -18.58 11.08 5.46
C GLY A 103 -20.09 10.98 5.18
N PRO A 104 -20.62 9.82 4.74
CA PRO A 104 -22.07 9.66 4.59
C PRO A 104 -22.82 9.70 5.94
N GLY A 105 -23.50 10.81 6.24
CA GLY A 105 -24.34 10.94 7.42
C GLY A 105 -23.59 10.91 8.76
N LYS A 106 -24.35 11.19 9.84
CA LYS A 106 -23.78 11.35 11.19
C LYS A 106 -23.52 9.98 11.83
N LEU A 107 -22.37 9.36 11.54
CA LEU A 107 -21.85 8.23 12.30
C LEU A 107 -21.84 8.54 13.80
N PHE A 108 -22.19 7.56 14.62
CA PHE A 108 -22.03 7.67 16.07
C PHE A 108 -20.55 7.84 16.42
N LYS A 109 -20.27 8.58 17.49
CA LYS A 109 -18.89 8.78 17.99
C LYS A 109 -18.20 7.44 18.25
N GLU A 110 -18.95 6.44 18.71
CA GLU A 110 -18.47 5.08 18.98
C GLU A 110 -18.04 4.35 17.70
N ASP A 111 -18.87 4.35 16.65
CA ASP A 111 -18.54 3.74 15.36
C ASP A 111 -17.27 4.37 14.75
N LYS A 112 -17.14 5.70 14.83
CA LYS A 112 -15.91 6.40 14.40
C LYS A 112 -14.69 5.98 15.20
N SER A 113 -14.83 5.89 16.52
CA SER A 113 -13.75 5.46 17.42
C SER A 113 -13.30 4.03 17.12
N THR A 114 -14.25 3.13 16.81
CA THR A 114 -13.96 1.74 16.44
C THR A 114 -13.14 1.67 15.16
N ILE A 115 -13.52 2.39 14.11
CA ILE A 115 -12.77 2.41 12.84
C ILE A 115 -11.36 3.01 13.05
N LEU A 116 -11.24 4.14 13.76
CA LEU A 116 -9.94 4.76 14.03
C LEU A 116 -9.02 3.83 14.81
N ASN A 117 -9.55 3.16 15.83
CA ASN A 117 -8.77 2.22 16.63
C ASN A 117 -8.33 1.01 15.80
N ALA A 118 -9.21 0.45 14.97
CA ALA A 118 -8.85 -0.66 14.08
C ALA A 118 -7.75 -0.23 13.09
N CYS A 119 -7.90 0.93 12.45
CA CYS A 119 -6.91 1.49 11.52
C CYS A 119 -5.55 1.70 12.20
N ARG A 120 -5.53 2.28 13.41
CA ARG A 120 -4.33 2.46 14.22
C ARG A 120 -3.63 1.13 14.52
N LEU A 121 -4.37 0.14 15.02
CA LEU A 121 -3.83 -1.18 15.36
C LEU A 121 -3.24 -1.90 14.14
N LYS A 122 -3.88 -1.81 12.97
CA LYS A 122 -3.34 -2.41 11.74
C LYS A 122 -2.08 -1.69 11.24
N ASN A 123 -2.00 -0.38 11.42
CA ASN A 123 -0.79 0.37 11.09
C ASN A 123 0.38 0.00 12.03
N GLU A 124 0.13 -0.05 13.34
CA GLU A 124 1.11 -0.51 14.34
C GLU A 124 1.57 -1.95 14.07
N TRP A 125 0.65 -2.83 13.66
CA TRP A 125 0.99 -4.19 13.27
C TRP A 125 1.93 -4.24 12.07
N LEU A 126 1.67 -3.44 11.02
CA LEU A 126 2.52 -3.34 9.84
C LEU A 126 3.95 -2.90 10.21
N GLU A 127 4.09 -1.96 11.14
CA GLU A 127 5.38 -1.44 11.61
C GLU A 127 6.15 -2.47 12.45
N SER A 128 5.45 -3.22 13.30
CA SER A 128 6.05 -4.24 14.18
C SER A 128 6.37 -5.56 13.47
N HIS A 129 5.79 -5.81 12.28
CA HIS A 129 6.00 -7.03 11.51
C HIS A 129 6.51 -6.71 10.09
N PRO A 130 7.75 -6.20 9.97
CA PRO A 130 8.34 -5.84 8.68
C PRO A 130 8.63 -7.04 7.78
N GLU A 131 8.57 -8.27 8.28
CA GLU A 131 8.82 -9.51 7.51
C GLU A 131 7.61 -10.44 7.46
N ALA A 132 6.41 -9.96 7.81
CA ALA A 132 5.18 -10.77 7.76
C ALA A 132 4.94 -11.33 6.36
N SER A 133 4.47 -12.57 6.29
CA SER A 133 4.08 -13.21 5.03
C SER A 133 2.88 -12.52 4.38
N ILE A 134 2.72 -12.73 3.07
CA ILE A 134 1.55 -12.23 2.31
C ILE A 134 0.23 -12.72 2.93
N SER A 135 0.20 -13.98 3.42
CA SER A 135 -0.99 -14.56 4.05
C SER A 135 -1.37 -13.81 5.33
N GLU A 136 -0.41 -13.51 6.20
CA GLU A 136 -0.65 -12.76 7.43
C GLU A 136 -1.13 -11.34 7.11
N ILE A 137 -0.55 -10.68 6.10
CA ILE A 137 -0.97 -9.35 5.65
C ILE A 137 -2.42 -9.37 5.14
N PHE A 138 -2.80 -10.40 4.37
CA PHE A 138 -4.18 -10.58 3.90
C PHE A 138 -5.15 -10.87 5.03
N GLU A 139 -4.75 -11.61 6.05
CA GLU A 139 -5.57 -11.80 7.23
C GLU A 139 -5.82 -10.47 7.95
N GLN A 140 -4.78 -9.65 8.12
CA GLN A 140 -4.93 -8.31 8.72
C GLN A 140 -5.85 -7.41 7.89
N LYS A 141 -5.75 -7.48 6.56
CA LYS A 141 -6.66 -6.79 5.64
C LYS A 141 -8.10 -7.24 5.83
N GLN A 142 -8.36 -8.55 5.83
CA GLN A 142 -9.70 -9.10 5.98
C GLN A 142 -10.31 -8.68 7.33
N GLN A 143 -9.55 -8.80 8.42
CA GLN A 143 -10.00 -8.38 9.75
C GLN A 143 -10.37 -6.88 9.79
N LEU A 144 -9.63 -6.02 9.08
CA LEU A 144 -9.97 -4.60 8.99
C LEU A 144 -11.26 -4.38 8.19
N GLU A 145 -11.41 -5.06 7.06
CA GLU A 145 -12.61 -4.97 6.21
C GLU A 145 -13.86 -5.48 6.94
N ASP A 146 -13.74 -6.55 7.74
CA ASP A 146 -14.84 -7.12 8.53
C ASP A 146 -15.33 -6.13 9.61
N ILE A 147 -14.44 -5.28 10.14
CA ILE A 147 -14.80 -4.23 11.09
C ILE A 147 -15.41 -3.02 10.37
N VAL A 148 -14.76 -2.57 9.29
CA VAL A 148 -15.09 -1.30 8.63
C VAL A 148 -16.36 -1.41 7.78
N SER A 149 -16.50 -2.47 7.00
CA SER A 149 -17.61 -2.64 6.03
C SER A 149 -19.01 -2.55 6.65
N PRO A 150 -19.35 -3.27 7.75
CA PRO A 150 -20.68 -3.19 8.34
C PRO A 150 -20.96 -1.81 8.95
N ILE A 151 -19.95 -1.14 9.51
CA ILE A 151 -20.10 0.20 10.08
C ILE A 151 -20.38 1.22 8.96
N LEU A 152 -19.65 1.13 7.84
CA LEU A 152 -19.90 1.98 6.68
C LEU A 152 -21.24 1.68 6.01
N ALA A 153 -21.70 0.42 6.00
CA ALA A 153 -22.99 0.06 5.43
C ALA A 153 -24.18 0.70 6.17
N LYS A 154 -24.08 0.91 7.50
CA LYS A 154 -25.08 1.65 8.29
C LYS A 154 -25.27 3.11 7.82
N MET A 155 -24.32 3.65 7.04
CA MET A 155 -24.35 5.01 6.51
C MET A 155 -25.16 5.12 5.21
N SER A 156 -25.28 4.00 4.46
CA SER A 156 -25.92 3.96 3.15
C SER A 156 -27.40 3.58 3.20
N THR A 157 -27.90 3.13 4.35
CA THR A 157 -29.32 2.78 4.54
C THR A 157 -30.13 4.00 4.98
N PRO A 158 -31.12 4.46 4.18
CA PRO A 158 -32.07 5.46 4.63
C PRO A 158 -32.84 4.89 5.84
N ARG A 159 -32.85 5.61 6.96
CA ARG A 159 -33.75 5.26 8.06
C ARG A 159 -35.18 5.47 7.57
N HIS A 160 -35.91 4.39 7.31
CA HIS A 160 -37.37 4.46 7.30
C HIS A 160 -37.78 4.93 8.69
N PHE A 161 -38.27 6.17 8.77
CA PHE A 161 -39.06 6.61 9.91
C PHE A 161 -40.26 5.68 9.97
N ALA A 162 -40.33 4.84 11.01
CA ALA A 162 -41.57 4.23 11.41
C ALA A 162 -42.48 5.39 11.87
N ALA A 163 -43.37 5.82 10.98
CA ALA A 163 -44.53 6.60 11.37
C ALA A 163 -45.46 5.68 12.17
N SER A 164 -45.88 6.20 13.32
CA SER A 164 -46.67 5.58 14.38
C SER A 164 -48.03 5.07 13.93
#